data_AF-A0A0C9T1T1-F1
#
_entry.id   AF-A0A0C9T1T1-F1
#
_cell.length_a   1.000
_cell.length_b   1.000
_cell.length_c   1.000
_cell.angle_alpha   90.00
_cell.angle_beta   90.00
_cell.angle_gamma   90.00
#
_symmetry.space_group_name_H-M   'P 1'
#
loop_
_entity.id
_entity.type
_entity.pdbx_description
1 polymer ?
#
loop_
_entity_poly.entity_id
_entity_poly.type
_entity_poly.pdbx_seq_one_letter_code
_entity_poly.pdbx_strand_id
1 'polypeptide(L)'
;FRFRPCSFQLKSARAQLLRKNVFTIAPTGSGKTLTFWIPLLFNDGGIQILVTPLNILGDKNVLEIADLFGIKAVNVTSDTASDGLFKDIVALKYRVIVVNPEILMADRRFGDMYRN
;
A
#
# COMPACT_ATOMS: atom_id res chain seq x y z
N PHE A 1 9.39 -15.38 9.99
CA PHE A 1 9.63 -14.14 9.21
C PHE A 1 11.11 -14.04 8.85
N ARG A 2 11.46 -13.86 7.56
CA ARG A 2 12.85 -13.89 7.05
C ARG A 2 13.62 -12.57 7.18
N PHE A 3 13.02 -11.53 7.75
CA PHE A 3 13.60 -10.18 7.79
C PHE A 3 13.66 -9.66 9.22
N ARG A 4 14.76 -8.97 9.56
CA ARG A 4 14.91 -8.21 10.79
C ARG A 4 14.91 -6.72 10.43
N PRO A 5 13.82 -5.98 10.69
CA PRO A 5 13.77 -4.55 10.36
C PRO A 5 14.86 -3.78 11.09
N CYS A 6 15.46 -2.82 10.41
CA CYS A 6 16.42 -1.90 11.02
C CYS A 6 15.69 -0.79 11.81
N SER A 7 16.46 -0.03 12.59
CA SER A 7 15.91 0.93 13.54
C SER A 7 15.05 2.02 12.88
N PHE A 8 15.45 2.53 11.71
CA PHE A 8 14.67 3.57 11.03
C PHE A 8 13.34 3.03 10.49
N GLN A 9 13.31 1.78 10.01
CA GLN A 9 12.09 1.15 9.53
C GLN A 9 11.06 1.01 10.65
N LEU A 10 11.50 0.55 11.83
CA LEU A 10 10.66 0.44 13.02
C LEU A 10 10.16 1.81 13.51
N LYS A 11 11.03 2.83 13.50
CA LYS A 11 10.65 4.20 13.89
C LYS A 11 9.57 4.76 12.96
N SER A 12 9.74 4.60 11.65
CA SER A 12 8.77 5.02 10.64
C SER A 12 7.44 4.29 10.81
N ALA A 13 7.48 2.95 10.90
CA ALA A 13 6.27 2.14 11.07
C ALA A 13 5.53 2.45 12.36
N ARG A 14 6.24 2.63 13.48
CA ARG A 14 5.64 3.02 14.76
C ARG A 14 4.94 4.37 14.68
N ALA A 15 5.55 5.36 14.03
CA ALA A 15 4.92 6.66 13.86
C ALA A 15 3.66 6.59 12.98
N GLN A 16 3.67 5.77 11.92
CA GLN A 16 2.48 5.49 11.10
C GLN A 16 1.36 4.81 11.91
N LEU A 17 1.69 3.81 12.73
CA LEU A 17 0.72 3.13 13.61
C LEU A 17 0.11 4.08 14.66
N LEU A 18 0.86 5.10 15.08
CA LEU A 18 0.38 6.19 15.93
C LEU A 18 -0.37 7.29 15.15
N ARG A 19 -0.73 7.04 13.88
CA ARG A 19 -1.45 7.95 12.99
C ARG A 19 -0.76 9.31 12.80
N LYS A 20 0.58 9.33 12.79
CA LYS A 20 1.36 10.53 12.51
C LYS A 20 1.73 10.61 11.03
N ASN A 21 1.89 11.83 10.52
CA ASN A 21 2.53 12.07 9.23
C ASN A 21 4.05 11.82 9.35
N VAL A 22 4.62 11.05 8.42
CA VAL A 22 6.02 10.61 8.49
C VAL A 22 6.73 10.87 7.17
N PHE A 23 7.82 11.62 7.21
CA PHE A 23 8.80 11.68 6.13
C PHE A 23 9.93 10.70 6.43
N THR A 24 10.11 9.70 5.57
CA THR A 24 11.22 8.72 5.69
C THR A 24 12.24 9.00 4.60
N ILE A 25 13.42 9.47 5.00
CA ILE A 25 14.54 9.76 4.08
C ILE A 25 15.61 8.69 4.31
N ALA A 26 15.88 7.89 3.29
CA ALA A 26 16.90 6.84 3.32
C ALA A 26 17.44 6.57 1.91
N PRO A 27 18.72 6.16 1.76
CA PRO A 27 19.32 5.94 0.44
C PRO A 27 18.67 4.77 -0.30
N THR A 28 18.82 4.72 -1.62
CA THR A 28 18.42 3.56 -2.43
C THR A 28 19.15 2.30 -1.93
N GLY A 29 18.47 1.15 -1.94
CA GLY A 29 19.00 -0.11 -1.40
C GLY A 29 18.89 -0.27 0.12
N SER A 30 18.55 0.79 0.89
CA SER A 30 18.38 0.71 2.35
C SER A 30 17.17 -0.10 2.84
N GLY A 31 16.33 -0.59 1.92
CA GLY A 31 15.11 -1.32 2.27
C GLY A 31 13.95 -0.41 2.73
N LYS A 32 13.90 0.85 2.29
CA LYS A 32 12.82 1.79 2.65
C LYS A 32 11.41 1.28 2.32
N THR A 33 11.24 0.42 1.31
CA THR A 33 9.93 -0.17 0.96
C THR A 33 9.28 -0.90 2.13
N LEU A 34 10.09 -1.51 3.01
CA LEU A 34 9.60 -2.23 4.19
C LEU A 34 8.84 -1.31 5.17
N THR A 35 9.06 0.01 5.12
CA THR A 35 8.29 0.94 5.96
C THR A 35 6.84 1.07 5.55
N PHE A 36 6.48 0.69 4.33
CA PHE A 36 5.09 0.63 3.89
C PHE A 36 4.38 -0.60 4.48
N TRP A 37 5.07 -1.74 4.52
CA TRP A 37 4.47 -3.04 4.85
C TRP A 37 4.36 -3.32 6.35
N ILE A 38 5.35 -2.90 7.15
CA ILE A 38 5.35 -3.19 8.60
C ILE A 38 4.05 -2.74 9.28
N PRO A 39 3.49 -1.54 9.03
CA PRO A 39 2.22 -1.13 9.61
C PRO A 39 1.02 -2.06 9.31
N LEU A 40 0.98 -2.69 8.13
CA LEU A 40 -0.11 -3.59 7.74
C LEU A 40 -0.16 -4.85 8.62
N LEU A 41 0.99 -5.30 9.14
CA LEU A 41 1.08 -6.47 10.01
C LEU A 41 0.39 -6.26 11.37
N PHE A 42 0.03 -5.03 11.70
CA PHE A 42 -0.62 -4.66 12.97
C PHE A 42 -1.98 -3.97 12.75
N ASN A 43 -2.55 -4.05 11.54
CA ASN A 43 -3.80 -3.38 11.18
C ASN A 43 -4.75 -4.32 10.42
N ASP A 44 -5.29 -5.32 11.09
CA ASP A 44 -6.01 -6.45 10.47
C ASP A 44 -7.25 -6.08 9.63
N GLY A 45 -7.89 -4.94 9.91
CA GLY A 45 -9.07 -4.45 9.18
C GLY A 45 -8.81 -3.31 8.20
N GLY A 46 -7.56 -2.87 8.04
CA GLY A 46 -7.23 -1.69 7.24
C GLY A 46 -6.80 -2.00 5.81
N ILE A 47 -7.09 -1.05 4.93
CA ILE A 47 -6.54 -0.94 3.58
C ILE A 47 -5.42 0.10 3.59
N GLN A 48 -4.29 -0.20 2.93
CA GLN A 48 -3.25 0.78 2.63
C GLN A 48 -3.29 1.14 1.14
N ILE A 49 -3.29 2.43 0.83
CA ILE A 49 -3.16 2.94 -0.54
C ILE A 49 -1.70 3.37 -0.73
N LEU A 50 -1.00 2.68 -1.63
CA LEU A 50 0.36 2.99 -2.02
C LEU A 50 0.33 3.75 -3.35
N VAL A 51 0.65 5.05 -3.29
CA VAL A 51 0.71 5.89 -4.49
C VAL A 51 2.11 5.86 -5.07
N THR A 52 2.26 5.41 -6.32
CA THR A 52 3.56 5.34 -7.01
C THR A 52 3.50 5.96 -8.41
N PRO A 53 4.51 6.74 -8.83
CA PRO A 53 4.49 7.42 -10.12
C PRO A 53 4.73 6.49 -11.33
N LEU A 54 5.11 5.22 -11.12
CA LEU A 54 5.48 4.31 -12.20
C LEU A 54 4.67 3.02 -12.12
N ASN A 55 3.90 2.72 -13.17
CA ASN A 55 3.07 1.51 -13.26
C ASN A 55 3.88 0.20 -13.12
N ILE A 56 5.14 0.18 -13.59
CA ILE A 56 6.04 -0.99 -13.48
C ILE A 56 6.38 -1.32 -12.01
N LEU A 57 6.32 -0.32 -11.12
CA LEU A 57 6.46 -0.57 -9.69
C LEU A 57 5.18 -1.13 -9.08
N GLY A 58 4.02 -0.93 -9.70
CA GLY A 58 2.73 -1.43 -9.24
C GLY A 58 2.71 -2.94 -9.06
N ASP A 59 2.94 -3.67 -10.15
CA ASP A 59 2.89 -5.14 -10.14
C ASP A 59 4.01 -5.74 -9.27
N LYS A 60 5.20 -5.10 -9.25
CA LYS A 60 6.30 -5.51 -8.37
C LYS A 60 5.92 -5.42 -6.90
N ASN A 61 5.29 -4.32 -6.48
CA ASN A 61 4.83 -4.16 -5.10
C ASN A 61 3.73 -5.17 -4.74
N VAL A 62 2.82 -5.46 -5.68
CA VAL A 62 1.75 -6.47 -5.50
C VAL A 62 2.33 -7.86 -5.29
N LEU A 63 3.32 -8.26 -6.11
CA LEU A 63 4.00 -9.54 -5.95
C LEU A 63 4.81 -9.59 -4.65
N GLU A 64 5.57 -8.53 -4.35
CA GLU A 64 6.40 -8.46 -3.14
C GLU A 64 5.57 -8.65 -1.86
N ILE A 65 4.48 -7.91 -1.69
CA ILE A 65 3.66 -7.99 -0.47
C ILE A 65 2.92 -9.33 -0.34
N ALA A 66 2.54 -9.94 -1.47
CA ALA A 66 1.97 -11.27 -1.51
C ALA A 66 3.01 -12.34 -1.11
N ASP A 67 4.21 -12.31 -1.69
CA ASP A 67 5.27 -13.29 -1.44
C ASP A 67 5.84 -13.18 -0.02
N LEU A 68 6.02 -11.95 0.48
CA LEU A 68 6.65 -11.72 1.77
C LEU A 68 5.71 -11.95 2.95
N PHE A 69 4.42 -11.63 2.79
CA PHE A 69 3.48 -11.54 3.91
C PHE A 69 2.15 -12.26 3.68
N GLY A 70 1.91 -12.84 2.48
CA GLY A 70 0.64 -13.47 2.14
C GLY A 70 -0.53 -12.49 2.04
N ILE A 71 -0.24 -11.19 1.95
CA ILE A 71 -1.24 -10.13 1.92
C ILE A 71 -1.64 -9.87 0.47
N LYS A 72 -2.94 -10.03 0.17
CA LYS A 72 -3.48 -9.75 -1.16
C LYS A 72 -3.43 -8.25 -1.46
N ALA A 73 -2.86 -7.93 -2.62
CA ALA A 73 -2.73 -6.58 -3.14
C ALA A 73 -3.25 -6.50 -4.58
N VAL A 74 -3.58 -5.29 -5.02
CA VAL A 74 -4.01 -5.04 -6.40
C VAL A 74 -3.39 -3.75 -6.92
N ASN A 75 -3.04 -3.75 -8.21
CA ASN A 75 -2.60 -2.58 -8.95
C ASN A 75 -3.78 -2.02 -9.74
N VAL A 76 -4.22 -0.81 -9.40
CA VAL A 76 -5.31 -0.11 -10.07
C VAL A 76 -4.72 0.74 -11.19
N THR A 77 -4.98 0.32 -12.42
CA THR A 77 -4.59 1.00 -13.65
C THR A 77 -5.84 1.41 -14.42
N SER A 78 -5.69 2.18 -15.49
CA SER A 78 -6.82 2.54 -16.37
C SER A 78 -7.54 1.31 -16.93
N ASP A 79 -6.82 0.19 -17.11
CA ASP A 79 -7.36 -1.05 -17.65
C ASP A 79 -8.05 -1.92 -16.59
N THR A 80 -7.62 -1.84 -15.32
CA THR A 80 -8.16 -2.68 -14.23
C THR A 80 -9.23 -1.98 -13.40
N ALA A 81 -9.34 -0.65 -13.48
CA ALA A 81 -10.28 0.19 -12.73
C ALA A 81 -11.75 -0.07 -13.14
N SER A 82 -12.34 -1.12 -12.57
CA SER A 82 -13.73 -1.55 -12.81
C SER A 82 -14.57 -1.52 -11.53
N ASP A 83 -15.90 -1.39 -11.67
CA ASP A 83 -16.79 -1.37 -10.51
C ASP A 83 -16.72 -2.67 -9.69
N GLY A 84 -16.49 -3.80 -10.36
CA GLY A 84 -16.26 -5.08 -9.71
C GLY A 84 -15.02 -5.06 -8.82
N LEU A 85 -13.91 -4.50 -9.32
CA LEU A 85 -12.69 -4.37 -8.54
C LEU A 85 -12.88 -3.46 -7.32
N PHE A 86 -13.57 -2.32 -7.47
CA PHE A 86 -13.84 -1.43 -6.33
C PHE A 86 -14.77 -2.07 -5.29
N LYS A 87 -15.77 -2.86 -5.71
CA LYS A 87 -16.58 -3.67 -4.78
C LYS A 87 -15.72 -4.67 -4.01
N ASP A 88 -14.79 -5.33 -4.68
CA ASP A 88 -13.87 -6.29 -4.07
C ASP A 88 -12.91 -5.62 -3.07
N ILE A 89 -12.46 -4.41 -3.39
CA ILE A 89 -11.67 -3.56 -2.50
C ILE A 89 -12.46 -3.21 -1.23
N VAL A 90 -13.70 -2.71 -1.36
CA VAL A 90 -14.56 -2.36 -0.21
C VAL A 90 -14.88 -3.59 0.65
N ALA A 91 -14.99 -4.77 0.03
CA ALA A 91 -15.16 -6.04 0.72
C ALA A 91 -13.87 -6.59 1.38
N LEU A 92 -12.78 -5.80 1.43
CA LEU A 92 -11.48 -6.16 2.01
C LEU A 92 -10.83 -7.40 1.38
N LYS A 93 -11.14 -7.73 0.13
CA LYS A 93 -10.46 -8.83 -0.59
C LYS A 93 -8.99 -8.50 -0.87
N TYR A 94 -8.66 -7.21 -0.91
CA TYR A 94 -7.31 -6.67 -1.05
C TYR A 94 -7.04 -5.70 0.11
N ARG A 95 -5.86 -5.82 0.74
CA ARG A 95 -5.44 -4.92 1.83
C ARG A 95 -4.42 -3.89 1.39
N VAL A 96 -3.89 -4.02 0.17
CA VAL A 96 -3.02 -3.01 -0.46
C VAL A 96 -3.55 -2.68 -1.84
N ILE A 97 -3.70 -1.38 -2.09
CA ILE A 97 -4.05 -0.83 -3.39
C ILE A 97 -2.87 -0.03 -3.86
N VAL A 98 -2.23 -0.47 -4.94
CA VAL A 98 -1.19 0.32 -5.62
C VAL A 98 -1.85 1.09 -6.74
N VAL A 99 -1.59 2.39 -6.83
CA VAL A 99 -2.22 3.27 -7.80
C VAL A 99 -1.27 4.41 -8.16
N ASN A 100 -1.38 4.96 -9.37
CA ASN A 100 -0.65 6.17 -9.73
C ASN A 100 -1.45 7.44 -9.35
N PRO A 101 -0.79 8.61 -9.23
CA PRO A 101 -1.48 9.84 -8.88
C PRO A 101 -2.61 10.21 -9.86
N GLU A 102 -2.41 9.99 -11.16
CA GLU A 102 -3.33 10.40 -12.21
C GLU A 102 -4.69 9.68 -12.08
N ILE A 103 -4.67 8.36 -11.87
CA ILE A 103 -5.89 7.55 -11.69
C ILE A 103 -6.54 7.85 -10.34
N LEU A 104 -5.73 7.95 -9.27
CA LEU A 104 -6.24 8.27 -7.93
C LEU A 104 -7.05 9.58 -7.93
N MET A 105 -6.61 10.56 -8.71
CA MET A 105 -7.27 11.86 -8.80
C MET A 105 -8.46 11.88 -9.78
N ALA A 106 -8.40 11.10 -10.86
CA ALA A 106 -9.43 11.10 -11.90
C ALA A 106 -10.64 10.21 -11.57
N ASP A 107 -10.43 9.10 -10.87
CA ASP A 107 -11.48 8.12 -10.60
C ASP A 107 -12.23 8.43 -9.30
N ARG A 108 -13.49 8.85 -9.45
CA ARG A 108 -14.36 9.27 -8.33
C ARG A 108 -14.60 8.17 -7.31
N ARG A 109 -14.47 6.89 -7.68
CA ARG A 109 -14.71 5.74 -6.78
C ARG A 109 -13.75 5.71 -5.61
N PHE A 110 -12.53 6.26 -5.76
CA PHE A 110 -11.63 6.45 -4.62
C PHE A 110 -12.21 7.44 -3.60
N GLY A 111 -12.84 8.52 -4.05
CA GLY A 111 -13.50 9.50 -3.19
C GLY A 111 -14.58 8.90 -2.30
N ASP A 112 -15.34 7.95 -2.84
CA ASP A 112 -16.42 7.28 -2.10
C ASP A 112 -15.89 6.30 -1.04
N MET A 113 -14.66 5.78 -1.19
CA MET A 113 -14.04 4.92 -0.18
C MET A 113 -13.73 5.65 1.14
N TYR A 114 -13.50 6.96 1.09
CA TYR A 114 -13.08 7.76 2.25
C TYR A 114 -14.24 8.30 3.10
N ARG A 115 -15.48 8.17 2.65
CA ARG A 115 -16.66 8.80 3.28
C ARG A 115 -17.33 7.96 4.37
N ASN A 116 -16.68 6.88 4.83
CA ASN A 116 -17.17 6.05 5.93
C ASN A 116 -16.66 6.56 7.29
#